data_AF-A0A672YIM1-F1
#
_entry.id   AF-A0A672YIM1-F1
#
_cell.length_a   1.000
_cell.length_b   1.000
_cell.length_c   1.000
_cell.angle_alpha   90.00
_cell.angle_beta   90.00
_cell.angle_gamma   90.00
#
_symmetry.space_group_name_H-M   'P 1'
#
loop_
_entity.id
_entity.type
_entity.pdbx_description
1 polymer ?
#
loop_
_entity_poly.entity_id
_entity_poly.type
_entity_poly.pdbx_seq_one_letter_code
_entity_poly.pdbx_strand_id
1 'polypeptide(L)'
;MAQHVQNAESRLSPNSRRSFSFSSLRIKRRHASNEECGFPRRRGLWSFSSVRESLRKDPVFDEGLHLHSTQEQMKKTDVLEDNLCMDGKGEQPRGNLISDATGKHSSNLSTEDEGGRQGALKRVSAMWSSFRKGKRDRVKDLEPMEPPGPVPSENSSRQHRYVSGQYFFEYLVVVSLKETKDGSNYEPQITYQFPKRDGMARFQKEEEEKTLKAITLFCFPEGINWAPLTEYHSETFSFVLTEIDGSRRNGYCRRLLPSGKGARPPEAYCIISSTACFGLFSKIFDEVEKRRQISMAMIYPFMQKLREAPFPAPGNTVEIKSFIPESGTEIIRLTRPLDSWLEHVNFATLFSCLTDDEVLLVFSAAVLERRIIFIADELSTLSQVIHAVAALLYPFTWQHTFISIVPEILIDVVMAPTPYLLGVQKRLLDLVTDQSDLLVVDLSEKKKETFIVSLGDESSILPPKMKTEILEALKHRQKASMVEELNRVVSEAFLLFFVKTVGHYASYVKYSGSGERGVFEKRSFYKAIESKTTRHFVKKFIQTQMFDLFIQEVEQQQPGPTQGVFHKKILEYHEKKKRDKGKKH
;
A
#
# COMPACT_ATOMS: atom_id res chain seq x y z
N MET A 1 -49.82 -32.58 1.32
CA MET A 1 -49.31 -32.81 -0.04
C MET A 1 -49.33 -31.45 -0.73
N ALA A 2 -48.19 -30.88 -1.14
CA ALA A 2 -47.32 -31.26 -2.27
C ALA A 2 -47.91 -30.73 -3.61
N GLN A 3 -47.16 -30.10 -4.52
CA GLN A 3 -45.70 -29.87 -4.55
C GLN A 3 -45.28 -28.66 -5.43
N HIS A 4 -44.01 -28.27 -5.30
CA HIS A 4 -43.17 -27.38 -6.13
C HIS A 4 -43.76 -26.49 -7.26
N VAL A 5 -43.44 -25.19 -7.17
CA VAL A 5 -42.84 -24.44 -8.29
C VAL A 5 -41.51 -23.87 -7.79
N GLN A 6 -40.44 -23.96 -8.59
CA GLN A 6 -39.11 -23.45 -8.23
C GLN A 6 -38.84 -22.09 -8.90
N ASN A 7 -38.40 -21.09 -8.12
CA ASN A 7 -37.84 -19.86 -8.68
C ASN A 7 -36.38 -20.09 -9.10
N ALA A 8 -36.05 -19.77 -10.35
CA ALA A 8 -34.71 -19.87 -10.90
C ALA A 8 -33.94 -18.54 -10.74
N GLU A 9 -33.31 -18.32 -9.58
CA GLU A 9 -32.35 -17.22 -9.42
C GLU A 9 -31.09 -17.49 -10.25
N SER A 10 -30.79 -16.60 -11.20
CA SER A 10 -29.65 -16.76 -12.10
C SER A 10 -28.33 -16.50 -11.37
N ARG A 11 -27.62 -17.57 -10.99
CA ARG A 11 -26.29 -17.52 -10.37
C ARG A 11 -25.31 -16.71 -11.24
N LEU A 12 -24.76 -15.64 -10.67
CA LEU A 12 -23.57 -14.98 -11.19
C LEU A 12 -22.32 -15.81 -10.82
N SER A 13 -21.27 -15.73 -11.64
CA SER A 13 -20.01 -16.42 -11.39
C SER A 13 -19.26 -15.80 -10.19
N PRO A 14 -18.70 -16.58 -9.24
CA PRO A 14 -18.05 -16.02 -8.05
C PRO A 14 -16.80 -15.17 -8.32
N ASN A 15 -16.08 -15.42 -9.42
CA ASN A 15 -14.72 -14.89 -9.64
C ASN A 15 -14.63 -13.51 -10.31
N SER A 16 -15.55 -12.59 -10.02
CA SER A 16 -15.42 -11.19 -10.46
C SER A 16 -14.54 -10.38 -9.49
N ARG A 17 -13.25 -10.75 -9.39
CA ARG A 17 -12.24 -9.93 -8.72
C ARG A 17 -12.13 -8.59 -9.46
N ARG A 18 -12.49 -7.48 -8.81
CA ARG A 18 -12.20 -6.13 -9.31
C ARG A 18 -10.79 -5.71 -8.86
N SER A 19 -9.77 -6.40 -9.38
CA SER A 19 -8.37 -6.04 -9.14
C SER A 19 -8.05 -4.70 -9.83
N PHE A 20 -7.49 -3.74 -9.08
CA PHE A 20 -6.88 -2.55 -9.65
C PHE A 20 -5.51 -2.94 -10.21
N SER A 21 -5.43 -3.19 -11.52
CA SER A 21 -4.18 -3.64 -12.16
C SER A 21 -3.44 -2.51 -12.84
N PHE A 22 -2.15 -2.35 -12.51
CA PHE A 22 -1.27 -1.33 -13.08
C PHE A 22 -1.08 -1.48 -14.59
N SER A 23 -1.27 -2.68 -15.16
CA SER A 23 -1.21 -2.90 -16.62
C SER A 23 -2.37 -2.26 -17.41
N SER A 24 -3.42 -1.80 -16.71
CA SER A 24 -4.57 -1.09 -17.31
C SER A 24 -4.45 0.44 -17.31
N LEU A 25 -3.41 1.00 -16.68
CA LEU A 25 -3.22 2.45 -16.55
C LEU A 25 -2.84 3.10 -17.89
N ARG A 26 -3.77 3.86 -18.48
CA ARG A 26 -3.45 4.81 -19.55
C ARG A 26 -2.87 6.10 -18.95
N ILE A 27 -1.54 6.22 -19.00
CA ILE A 27 -0.82 7.47 -18.70
C ILE A 27 -1.36 8.58 -19.60
N LYS A 28 -2.07 9.54 -19.00
CA LYS A 28 -2.34 10.85 -19.63
C LYS A 28 -1.21 11.79 -19.24
N ARG A 29 -0.45 12.29 -20.23
CA ARG A 29 0.41 13.46 -20.01
C ARG A 29 -0.49 14.66 -19.67
N ARG A 30 -0.41 15.17 -18.44
CA ARG A 30 -0.86 16.54 -18.14
C ARG A 30 0.19 17.46 -18.75
N HIS A 31 -0.15 18.19 -19.81
CA HIS A 31 0.71 19.28 -20.29
C HIS A 31 0.53 20.46 -19.34
N ALA A 32 1.63 20.96 -18.76
CA ALA A 32 1.62 22.20 -18.02
C ALA A 32 1.69 23.38 -19.01
N SER A 33 0.63 24.19 -19.06
CA SER A 33 0.60 25.47 -19.76
C SER A 33 0.50 26.58 -18.71
N ASN A 34 1.61 27.29 -18.48
CA ASN A 34 1.62 28.50 -17.66
C ASN A 34 0.96 29.64 -18.44
N GLU A 35 -0.19 30.12 -17.95
CA GLU A 35 -0.64 31.50 -18.17
C GLU A 35 -1.26 32.02 -16.86
N GLU A 36 -0.79 33.18 -16.39
CA GLU A 36 -1.45 33.92 -15.32
C GLU A 36 -2.58 34.78 -15.91
N CYS A 37 -3.79 34.74 -15.34
CA CYS A 37 -4.58 35.95 -15.06
C CYS A 37 -5.90 35.64 -14.30
N GLY A 38 -6.31 36.57 -13.43
CA GLY A 38 -7.73 36.97 -13.32
C GLY A 38 -8.68 36.13 -12.47
N PHE A 39 -8.89 36.55 -11.22
CA PHE A 39 -10.12 36.23 -10.47
C PHE A 39 -11.37 36.82 -11.14
N PRO A 40 -12.52 36.11 -11.10
CA PRO A 40 -13.82 36.78 -11.02
C PRO A 40 -14.70 36.26 -9.87
N ARG A 41 -15.04 37.15 -8.92
CA ARG A 41 -16.12 36.90 -7.95
C ARG A 41 -17.50 36.87 -8.64
N ARG A 42 -18.29 35.82 -8.40
CA ARG A 42 -19.78 35.86 -8.40
C ARG A 42 -20.25 35.02 -7.21
N ARG A 43 -20.94 35.59 -6.20
CA ARG A 43 -22.37 35.96 -6.19
C ARG A 43 -23.25 34.83 -6.75
N GLY A 44 -23.91 34.08 -5.86
CA GLY A 44 -24.76 32.95 -6.22
C GLY A 44 -26.26 33.26 -6.17
N LEU A 45 -27.06 32.25 -6.53
CA LEU A 45 -28.48 32.11 -6.20
C LEU A 45 -28.62 30.77 -5.44
N TRP A 46 -29.08 30.81 -4.19
CA TRP A 46 -30.49 30.72 -3.77
C TRP A 46 -31.04 29.28 -3.78
N SER A 47 -31.32 28.83 -2.56
CA SER A 47 -32.04 27.61 -2.18
C SER A 47 -33.37 27.43 -2.91
N PHE A 48 -33.76 26.17 -3.13
CA PHE A 48 -35.16 25.78 -3.21
C PHE A 48 -35.45 24.71 -2.16
N SER A 49 -36.57 24.88 -1.46
CA SER A 49 -36.93 24.15 -0.24
C SER A 49 -37.91 23.01 -0.49
N SER A 50 -37.77 21.95 0.31
CA SER A 50 -38.85 21.02 0.68
C SER A 50 -38.41 20.35 1.99
N VAL A 51 -38.76 20.87 3.17
CA VAL A 51 -40.12 20.90 3.77
C VAL A 51 -40.70 19.50 3.92
N ARG A 52 -40.25 18.77 4.96
CA ARG A 52 -41.20 18.06 5.83
C ARG A 52 -40.68 17.98 7.26
N GLU A 53 -41.14 18.94 8.06
CA GLU A 53 -40.89 19.03 9.50
C GLU A 53 -41.81 18.06 10.26
N SER A 54 -41.35 17.52 11.39
CA SER A 54 -42.22 16.84 12.36
C SER A 54 -41.81 17.20 13.78
N LEU A 55 -42.77 17.76 14.53
CA LEU A 55 -42.52 18.45 15.80
C LEU A 55 -41.99 17.49 16.88
N ARG A 56 -41.04 17.99 17.67
CA ARG A 56 -41.02 17.76 19.12
C ARG A 56 -40.82 19.11 19.83
N LYS A 57 -41.42 19.23 21.01
CA LYS A 57 -41.37 20.44 21.84
C LYS A 57 -40.29 20.28 22.91
N ASP A 58 -39.54 21.34 23.15
CA ASP A 58 -38.85 21.55 24.42
C ASP A 58 -39.82 22.07 25.49
N PRO A 59 -39.51 21.85 26.77
CA PRO A 59 -39.87 22.77 27.84
C PRO A 59 -38.62 23.43 28.45
N VAL A 60 -38.74 24.72 28.75
CA VAL A 60 -37.73 25.53 29.46
C VAL A 60 -37.67 25.13 30.94
N PHE A 61 -36.47 25.21 31.53
CA PHE A 61 -36.29 25.58 32.94
C PHE A 61 -35.08 26.53 33.06
N ASP A 62 -35.13 27.40 34.07
CA ASP A 62 -34.20 28.51 34.34
C ASP A 62 -33.81 28.51 35.83
N GLU A 63 -32.97 29.47 36.25
CA GLU A 63 -32.37 29.67 37.58
C GLU A 63 -31.23 28.69 37.95
N GLY A 64 -30.10 29.14 38.55
CA GLY A 64 -29.72 30.52 38.82
C GLY A 64 -28.30 30.69 39.41
N LEU A 65 -27.69 31.83 39.08
CA LEU A 65 -26.59 32.58 39.73
C LEU A 65 -25.74 31.93 40.86
N HIS A 66 -24.40 32.05 40.73
CA HIS A 66 -23.62 32.87 41.68
C HIS A 66 -22.25 33.30 41.12
N LEU A 67 -21.77 34.48 41.53
CA LEU A 67 -20.45 35.03 41.20
C LEU A 67 -19.40 34.67 42.26
N HIS A 68 -18.11 34.63 41.89
CA HIS A 68 -17.08 35.44 42.58
C HIS A 68 -15.79 35.64 41.75
N SER A 69 -15.21 36.84 41.86
CA SER A 69 -13.79 37.25 41.93
C SER A 69 -12.69 36.20 41.59
N THR A 70 -11.57 36.54 40.95
CA THR A 70 -10.69 37.71 41.24
C THR A 70 -9.78 38.09 40.07
N GLN A 71 -9.21 39.31 40.11
CA GLN A 71 -8.39 39.95 39.08
C GLN A 71 -7.09 40.48 39.70
N GLU A 72 -5.92 40.21 39.11
CA GLU A 72 -4.65 40.95 39.25
C GLU A 72 -3.53 40.25 38.41
N GLN A 73 -2.34 40.82 38.27
CA GLN A 73 -1.96 41.90 37.35
C GLN A 73 -0.46 41.80 37.00
N MET A 74 -0.08 42.42 35.87
CA MET A 74 1.25 42.94 35.49
C MET A 74 2.52 42.56 36.29
N LYS A 75 3.57 42.22 35.53
CA LYS A 75 4.77 43.08 35.53
C LYS A 75 5.45 43.14 34.15
N LYS A 76 6.10 44.28 33.88
CA LYS A 76 6.77 44.64 32.62
C LYS A 76 8.11 45.29 32.97
N THR A 77 9.15 45.08 32.16
CA THR A 77 10.40 45.86 32.19
C THR A 77 11.03 45.85 30.80
N ASP A 78 11.27 47.05 30.25
CA ASP A 78 12.10 47.31 29.06
C ASP A 78 13.38 48.04 29.50
N VAL A 79 14.39 48.11 28.62
CA VAL A 79 15.55 49.05 28.47
C VAL A 79 16.59 48.32 27.59
N LEU A 80 16.89 48.74 26.35
CA LEU A 80 17.69 49.91 25.89
C LEU A 80 19.17 49.80 26.36
N GLU A 81 20.21 50.09 25.56
CA GLU A 81 20.39 50.57 24.17
C GLU A 81 21.60 49.80 23.54
N ASP A 82 22.21 50.06 22.37
CA ASP A 82 22.56 51.31 21.68
C ASP A 82 22.92 51.09 20.17
N ASN A 83 23.40 52.12 19.46
CA ASN A 83 23.41 52.26 17.99
C ASN A 83 24.80 52.33 17.31
N LEU A 84 24.78 52.35 15.96
CA LEU A 84 25.66 53.01 14.94
C LEU A 84 25.99 52.04 13.77
N CYS A 85 25.47 52.17 12.54
CA CYS A 85 25.56 53.24 11.52
C CYS A 85 26.89 53.26 10.70
N MET A 86 26.81 53.03 9.38
CA MET A 86 27.05 54.05 8.33
C MET A 86 26.87 53.55 6.87
N ASP A 87 26.80 54.52 5.94
CA ASP A 87 26.61 54.48 4.47
C ASP A 87 27.53 53.55 3.64
N GLY A 88 27.30 53.28 2.34
CA GLY A 88 26.20 53.67 1.42
C GLY A 88 26.65 53.88 -0.05
N LYS A 89 25.68 54.06 -0.99
CA LYS A 89 25.83 54.30 -2.47
C LYS A 89 26.39 53.11 -3.30
N GLY A 90 26.11 52.97 -4.60
CA GLY A 90 25.15 53.69 -5.47
C GLY A 90 25.19 53.28 -6.96
N GLU A 91 24.18 53.75 -7.71
CA GLU A 91 24.11 53.98 -9.17
C GLU A 91 23.98 52.83 -10.21
N GLN A 92 23.11 53.09 -11.21
CA GLN A 92 23.09 52.46 -12.54
C GLN A 92 23.88 53.35 -13.53
N PRO A 93 24.13 52.86 -14.76
CA PRO A 93 23.63 53.66 -15.89
C PRO A 93 22.92 52.85 -17.00
N ARG A 94 22.13 53.56 -17.82
CA ARG A 94 21.60 53.08 -19.12
C ARG A 94 22.58 53.40 -20.24
N GLY A 95 22.53 52.63 -21.34
CA GLY A 95 23.17 53.00 -22.61
C GLY A 95 22.53 52.29 -23.80
N ASN A 96 21.87 53.05 -24.70
CA ASN A 96 21.47 52.61 -26.04
C ASN A 96 22.37 53.29 -27.07
N LEU A 97 22.77 52.58 -28.13
CA LEU A 97 23.21 53.19 -29.40
C LEU A 97 23.08 52.20 -30.56
N ILE A 98 23.05 52.72 -31.80
CA ILE A 98 22.60 52.03 -33.02
C ILE A 98 23.59 52.28 -34.17
N SER A 99 23.97 51.21 -34.87
CA SER A 99 24.46 51.18 -36.28
C SER A 99 24.65 49.69 -36.67
N ASP A 100 23.96 49.14 -37.68
CA ASP A 100 24.24 49.23 -39.13
C ASP A 100 25.58 48.60 -39.58
N ALA A 101 25.68 47.80 -40.66
CA ALA A 101 24.65 47.28 -41.58
C ALA A 101 25.16 46.08 -42.44
N THR A 102 24.28 45.57 -43.32
CA THR A 102 24.50 44.64 -44.48
C THR A 102 24.66 43.13 -44.19
N GLY A 103 24.13 42.21 -45.01
CA GLY A 103 23.21 42.37 -46.15
C GLY A 103 22.94 41.07 -46.98
N LYS A 104 21.92 41.12 -47.87
CA LYS A 104 21.35 40.04 -48.74
C LYS A 104 20.42 39.05 -47.99
N HIS A 105 19.12 38.90 -48.30
CA HIS A 105 18.41 38.45 -49.55
C HIS A 105 18.82 37.03 -49.98
N SER A 106 17.91 36.06 -50.24
CA SER A 106 16.63 36.08 -51.01
C SER A 106 15.52 35.17 -50.38
N SER A 107 14.25 35.57 -50.20
CA SER A 107 13.07 35.49 -51.13
C SER A 107 12.83 34.10 -51.77
N ASN A 108 11.65 33.46 -51.87
CA ASN A 108 10.21 33.80 -51.66
C ASN A 108 9.44 32.49 -51.27
N LEU A 109 8.35 32.44 -50.49
CA LEU A 109 6.96 32.99 -50.56
C LEU A 109 5.95 32.16 -51.39
N SER A 110 4.92 31.61 -50.71
CA SER A 110 3.58 31.20 -51.21
C SER A 110 2.67 30.89 -50.01
N THR A 111 1.70 31.75 -49.63
CA THR A 111 0.25 31.67 -49.98
C THR A 111 -0.38 30.32 -49.61
N GLU A 112 -1.14 30.18 -48.51
CA GLU A 112 -2.51 30.69 -48.23
C GLU A 112 -3.57 29.60 -48.46
N ASP A 113 -4.36 29.29 -47.42
CA ASP A 113 -5.79 28.92 -47.53
C ASP A 113 -6.50 29.16 -46.17
N GLU A 114 -7.76 29.63 -46.19
CA GLU A 114 -8.56 29.91 -44.97
C GLU A 114 -9.74 28.93 -44.82
N GLY A 115 -9.89 28.33 -43.63
CA GLY A 115 -10.74 27.13 -43.40
C GLY A 115 -11.77 27.18 -42.26
N GLY A 116 -12.41 28.33 -42.03
CA GLY A 116 -13.61 28.57 -41.21
C GLY A 116 -14.19 27.52 -40.22
N ARG A 117 -13.92 27.76 -38.92
CA ARG A 117 -14.87 27.78 -37.75
C ARG A 117 -15.79 26.58 -37.38
N GLN A 118 -16.13 26.55 -36.08
CA GLN A 118 -17.17 25.75 -35.37
C GLN A 118 -16.79 24.28 -35.03
N GLY A 119 -17.13 23.73 -33.86
CA GLY A 119 -17.72 24.35 -32.66
C GLY A 119 -18.19 23.35 -31.58
N ALA A 120 -18.50 23.87 -30.39
CA ALA A 120 -19.22 23.25 -29.26
C ALA A 120 -18.56 22.09 -28.45
N LEU A 121 -18.46 22.29 -27.13
CA LEU A 121 -18.29 21.21 -26.13
C LEU A 121 -19.61 20.45 -25.92
N LYS A 122 -19.55 19.15 -25.57
CA LYS A 122 -20.30 18.59 -24.42
C LYS A 122 -20.03 17.11 -24.12
N ARG A 123 -20.13 16.78 -22.82
CA ARG A 123 -20.46 15.48 -22.19
C ARG A 123 -19.52 14.29 -22.43
N VAL A 124 -18.94 13.78 -21.33
CA VAL A 124 -18.78 12.34 -21.10
C VAL A 124 -19.45 11.97 -19.79
N SER A 125 -20.65 11.41 -19.90
CA SER A 125 -21.30 10.57 -18.88
C SER A 125 -22.07 9.49 -19.62
N ALA A 126 -22.31 8.37 -18.94
CA ALA A 126 -22.78 7.09 -19.50
C ALA A 126 -21.81 6.40 -20.49
N MET A 127 -21.09 5.38 -19.99
CA MET A 127 -20.73 4.21 -20.79
C MET A 127 -20.64 2.94 -19.92
N TRP A 128 -21.75 2.62 -19.23
CA TRP A 128 -21.93 1.42 -18.39
C TRP A 128 -23.14 0.59 -18.87
N SER A 129 -23.24 0.35 -20.19
CA SER A 129 -24.35 -0.43 -20.76
C SER A 129 -24.08 -0.99 -22.18
N SER A 130 -23.20 -2.00 -22.30
CA SER A 130 -23.20 -2.96 -23.42
C SER A 130 -22.22 -4.12 -23.21
N PHE A 131 -22.74 -5.34 -22.99
CA PHE A 131 -22.27 -6.58 -23.64
C PHE A 131 -23.19 -7.77 -23.28
N ARG A 132 -24.31 -7.89 -24.01
CA ARG A 132 -25.12 -9.12 -24.10
C ARG A 132 -25.50 -9.40 -25.57
N LYS A 133 -24.52 -9.89 -26.32
CA LYS A 133 -24.62 -10.65 -27.58
C LYS A 133 -23.22 -11.23 -27.82
N GLY A 134 -22.99 -12.53 -28.02
CA GLY A 134 -23.94 -13.60 -28.32
C GLY A 134 -23.94 -13.88 -29.82
N LYS A 135 -22.99 -14.70 -30.27
CA LYS A 135 -22.88 -15.16 -31.66
C LYS A 135 -22.40 -16.62 -31.66
N ARG A 136 -23.12 -17.49 -32.38
CA ARG A 136 -22.72 -18.87 -32.67
C ARG A 136 -21.98 -18.91 -34.01
N ASP A 137 -21.06 -19.85 -34.16
CA ASP A 137 -20.65 -20.59 -35.37
C ASP A 137 -19.43 -21.45 -34.94
N ARG A 138 -19.17 -22.68 -35.40
CA ARG A 138 -19.96 -23.68 -36.14
C ARG A 138 -19.36 -25.07 -35.83
N VAL A 139 -20.16 -26.14 -35.92
CA VAL A 139 -19.69 -27.52 -35.73
C VAL A 139 -19.07 -28.05 -37.03
N LYS A 140 -18.08 -28.95 -36.90
CA LYS A 140 -17.66 -29.88 -37.96
C LYS A 140 -17.17 -31.17 -37.32
N ASP A 141 -17.80 -32.29 -37.68
CA ASP A 141 -17.62 -33.59 -37.03
C ASP A 141 -16.56 -34.45 -37.74
N LEU A 142 -15.90 -35.33 -36.97
CA LEU A 142 -15.24 -36.56 -37.42
C LEU A 142 -15.36 -37.62 -36.31
N GLU A 143 -15.39 -38.90 -36.70
CA GLU A 143 -15.87 -40.03 -35.89
C GLU A 143 -14.77 -40.83 -35.13
N PRO A 144 -15.14 -41.80 -34.24
CA PRO A 144 -14.31 -42.14 -33.06
C PRO A 144 -13.41 -43.38 -33.21
N MET A 145 -12.56 -43.61 -32.20
CA MET A 145 -11.95 -44.91 -31.90
C MET A 145 -11.70 -45.10 -30.38
N GLU A 146 -11.31 -46.31 -29.99
CA GLU A 146 -11.48 -46.90 -28.64
C GLU A 146 -10.43 -46.53 -27.55
N PRO A 147 -10.70 -46.80 -26.26
CA PRO A 147 -9.93 -46.24 -25.14
C PRO A 147 -8.80 -47.14 -24.59
N PRO A 148 -7.68 -46.55 -24.09
CA PRO A 148 -6.73 -47.22 -23.20
C PRO A 148 -7.15 -47.15 -21.73
N GLY A 149 -6.65 -48.09 -20.92
CA GLY A 149 -7.06 -48.34 -19.53
C GLY A 149 -6.50 -47.38 -18.44
N PRO A 150 -6.71 -47.71 -17.15
CA PRO A 150 -6.47 -46.80 -16.04
C PRO A 150 -4.98 -46.55 -15.75
N VAL A 151 -4.63 -45.27 -15.52
CA VAL A 151 -3.31 -44.82 -15.07
C VAL A 151 -3.40 -44.36 -13.60
N PRO A 152 -2.42 -44.65 -12.72
CA PRO A 152 -2.53 -44.35 -11.29
C PRO A 152 -2.72 -42.86 -10.96
N SER A 153 -3.50 -42.60 -9.89
CA SER A 153 -3.90 -41.26 -9.48
C SER A 153 -2.87 -40.57 -8.57
N GLU A 154 -1.84 -39.96 -9.14
CA GLU A 154 -1.02 -38.97 -8.42
C GLU A 154 -1.73 -37.61 -8.36
N ASN A 155 -2.47 -37.37 -7.27
CA ASN A 155 -3.08 -36.08 -6.95
C ASN A 155 -2.03 -35.04 -6.51
N SER A 156 -1.17 -34.61 -7.44
CA SER A 156 -0.49 -33.32 -7.33
C SER A 156 -1.49 -32.20 -7.69
N SER A 157 -1.55 -31.16 -6.87
CA SER A 157 -2.52 -30.08 -7.03
C SER A 157 -2.25 -29.26 -8.30
N ARG A 158 -3.32 -28.98 -9.08
CA ARG A 158 -3.26 -28.21 -10.33
C ARG A 158 -3.03 -26.71 -10.09
N GLN A 159 -1.86 -26.34 -9.56
CA GLN A 159 -1.34 -24.99 -9.77
C GLN A 159 -0.88 -24.87 -11.23
N HIS A 160 -1.41 -23.87 -11.95
CA HIS A 160 -0.96 -23.58 -13.30
C HIS A 160 0.48 -23.07 -13.26
N ARG A 161 1.35 -23.66 -14.10
CA ARG A 161 2.79 -23.39 -14.09
C ARG A 161 3.11 -21.99 -14.61
N TYR A 162 3.39 -21.06 -13.71
CA TYR A 162 4.30 -19.94 -13.98
C TYR A 162 5.65 -20.21 -13.30
N VAL A 163 6.74 -20.12 -14.06
CA VAL A 163 8.10 -20.45 -13.58
C VAL A 163 8.69 -19.21 -12.88
N SER A 164 8.12 -18.82 -11.74
CA SER A 164 8.52 -17.65 -10.96
C SER A 164 8.66 -17.97 -9.46
N GLY A 165 9.31 -19.10 -9.15
CA GLY A 165 9.47 -19.62 -7.79
C GLY A 165 10.78 -20.36 -7.50
N GLN A 166 11.81 -20.18 -8.35
CA GLN A 166 13.14 -20.78 -8.16
C GLN A 166 14.26 -19.80 -7.85
N TYR A 167 14.08 -18.50 -8.15
CA TYR A 167 15.12 -17.48 -8.00
C TYR A 167 14.92 -16.66 -6.74
N PHE A 168 16.03 -16.20 -6.14
CA PHE A 168 16.04 -15.38 -4.92
C PHE A 168 15.24 -14.07 -5.06
N PHE A 169 15.28 -13.49 -6.26
CA PHE A 169 14.52 -12.32 -6.67
C PHE A 169 14.29 -12.38 -8.18
N GLU A 170 13.31 -11.64 -8.68
CA GLU A 170 12.94 -11.65 -10.08
C GLU A 170 13.85 -10.72 -10.90
N TYR A 171 13.91 -9.45 -10.45
CA TYR A 171 14.63 -8.36 -11.09
C TYR A 171 15.43 -7.53 -10.08
N LEU A 172 16.61 -7.06 -10.49
CA LEU A 172 17.23 -5.83 -10.00
C LEU A 172 17.15 -4.81 -11.14
N VAL A 173 16.71 -3.59 -10.84
CA VAL A 173 16.87 -2.43 -11.72
C VAL A 173 17.62 -1.31 -11.01
N VAL A 174 18.34 -0.50 -11.79
CA VAL A 174 18.76 0.85 -11.35
C VAL A 174 17.95 1.84 -12.17
N VAL A 175 17.28 2.75 -11.48
CA VAL A 175 16.54 3.86 -12.08
C VAL A 175 17.31 5.13 -11.77
N SER A 176 17.74 5.84 -12.81
CA SER A 176 18.41 7.14 -12.71
C SER A 176 17.50 8.20 -13.33
N LEU A 177 17.38 9.36 -12.68
CA LEU A 177 16.69 10.51 -13.25
C LEU A 177 17.56 11.09 -14.38
N LYS A 178 17.01 11.18 -15.59
CA LYS A 178 17.67 11.84 -16.73
C LYS A 178 16.94 13.10 -17.11
N GLU A 179 17.70 14.12 -17.48
CA GLU A 179 17.16 15.38 -18.00
C GLU A 179 16.34 15.15 -19.27
N THR A 180 15.21 15.84 -19.39
CA THR A 180 14.39 15.79 -20.60
C THR A 180 15.11 16.48 -21.77
N LYS A 181 14.72 16.16 -23.01
CA LYS A 181 15.31 16.78 -24.22
C LYS A 181 15.17 18.30 -24.27
N ASP A 182 14.22 18.83 -23.50
CA ASP A 182 13.85 20.23 -23.46
C ASP A 182 14.54 20.98 -22.29
N GLY A 183 15.46 20.33 -21.56
CA GLY A 183 16.28 20.91 -20.49
C GLY A 183 15.52 21.38 -19.24
N SER A 184 14.23 21.06 -19.14
CA SER A 184 13.30 21.73 -18.21
C SER A 184 12.83 20.86 -17.04
N ASN A 185 13.11 19.55 -17.05
CA ASN A 185 12.66 18.60 -16.04
C ASN A 185 13.47 17.30 -16.10
N TYR A 186 13.24 16.39 -15.16
CA TYR A 186 13.80 15.04 -15.17
C TYR A 186 12.75 13.97 -15.49
N GLU A 187 13.16 12.82 -16.02
CA GLU A 187 12.33 11.62 -16.18
C GLU A 187 13.06 10.40 -15.58
N PRO A 188 12.40 9.59 -14.71
CA PRO A 188 13.02 8.41 -14.13
C PRO A 188 13.12 7.28 -15.16
N GLN A 189 14.35 6.93 -15.55
CA GLN A 189 14.61 5.91 -16.57
C GLN A 189 15.49 4.78 -16.04
N ILE A 190 15.19 3.55 -16.46
CA ILE A 190 16.04 2.39 -16.15
C ILE A 190 17.37 2.53 -16.90
N THR A 191 18.47 2.57 -16.14
CA THR A 191 19.85 2.62 -16.65
C THR A 191 20.53 1.26 -16.61
N TYR A 192 20.08 0.37 -15.72
CA TYR A 192 20.55 -1.02 -15.62
C TYR A 192 19.39 -1.95 -15.26
N GLN A 193 19.36 -3.14 -15.87
CA GLN A 193 18.41 -4.22 -15.56
C GLN A 193 19.16 -5.56 -15.47
N PHE A 194 18.85 -6.36 -14.45
CA PHE A 194 19.29 -7.75 -14.30
C PHE A 194 18.10 -8.63 -13.88
N PRO A 195 17.83 -9.78 -14.53
CA PRO A 195 18.50 -10.29 -15.74
C PRO A 195 18.23 -9.42 -16.97
N LYS A 196 18.96 -9.67 -18.07
CA LYS A 196 18.67 -9.05 -19.38
C LYS A 196 17.39 -9.63 -19.99
N ARG A 197 16.75 -8.85 -20.87
CA ARG A 197 15.44 -9.15 -21.52
C ARG A 197 15.53 -10.18 -22.66
N ASP A 198 16.45 -11.13 -22.56
CA ASP A 198 16.84 -12.03 -23.65
C ASP A 198 15.94 -13.27 -23.69
N GLY A 199 15.58 -13.75 -24.89
CA GLY A 199 14.79 -14.97 -25.11
C GLY A 199 13.27 -14.89 -24.86
N MET A 200 12.73 -13.77 -24.39
CA MET A 200 11.29 -13.65 -24.07
C MET A 200 10.37 -13.57 -25.30
N ALA A 201 9.16 -14.14 -25.20
CA ALA A 201 8.13 -14.01 -26.22
C ALA A 201 7.56 -12.58 -26.27
N ARG A 202 7.07 -12.14 -27.45
CA ARG A 202 6.60 -10.75 -27.67
C ARG A 202 5.58 -10.25 -26.64
N PHE A 203 4.61 -11.08 -26.27
CA PHE A 203 3.59 -10.73 -25.26
C PHE A 203 4.19 -10.52 -23.87
N GLN A 204 5.03 -11.47 -23.40
CA GLN A 204 5.73 -11.38 -22.13
C GLN A 204 6.61 -10.12 -22.06
N LYS A 205 7.27 -9.78 -23.18
CA LYS A 205 8.08 -8.57 -23.29
C LYS A 205 7.26 -7.27 -23.21
N GLU A 206 6.02 -7.26 -23.66
CA GLU A 206 5.12 -6.09 -23.52
C GLU A 206 4.61 -5.94 -22.07
N GLU A 207 4.29 -7.05 -21.41
CA GLU A 207 3.85 -7.09 -20.01
C GLU A 207 4.97 -6.72 -19.04
N GLU A 208 6.16 -7.28 -19.23
CA GLU A 208 7.39 -6.88 -18.54
C GLU A 208 7.68 -5.39 -18.73
N GLU A 209 7.52 -4.85 -19.95
CA GLU A 209 7.75 -3.41 -20.19
C GLU A 209 6.76 -2.52 -19.44
N LYS A 210 5.49 -2.94 -19.28
CA LYS A 210 4.52 -2.26 -18.43
C LYS A 210 4.91 -2.34 -16.96
N THR A 211 5.38 -3.50 -16.49
CA THR A 211 5.92 -3.66 -15.12
C THR A 211 7.11 -2.74 -14.89
N LEU A 212 8.10 -2.72 -15.79
CA LEU A 212 9.30 -1.88 -15.72
C LEU A 212 8.96 -0.38 -15.72
N LYS A 213 7.99 0.05 -16.55
CA LYS A 213 7.47 1.43 -16.56
C LYS A 213 6.67 1.79 -15.30
N ALA A 214 6.03 0.83 -14.63
CA ALA A 214 5.45 1.07 -13.31
C ALA A 214 6.55 1.22 -12.24
N ILE A 215 7.58 0.38 -12.27
CA ILE A 215 8.68 0.39 -11.30
C ILE A 215 9.41 1.75 -11.27
N THR A 216 9.62 2.43 -12.40
CA THR A 216 10.25 3.77 -12.37
C THR A 216 9.40 4.80 -11.64
N LEU A 217 8.07 4.75 -11.76
CA LEU A 217 7.14 5.62 -11.04
C LEU A 217 7.10 5.33 -9.53
N PHE A 218 7.40 4.09 -9.11
CA PHE A 218 7.48 3.74 -7.69
C PHE A 218 8.88 3.95 -7.08
N CYS A 219 9.94 3.96 -7.88
CA CYS A 219 11.26 4.42 -7.46
C CYS A 219 11.29 5.96 -7.26
N PHE A 220 10.48 6.68 -8.04
CA PHE A 220 10.35 8.14 -8.02
C PHE A 220 8.86 8.58 -8.04
N PRO A 221 8.08 8.36 -6.96
CA PRO A 221 6.69 8.85 -6.81
C PRO A 221 6.51 10.36 -6.97
N GLU A 222 7.58 11.14 -6.84
CA GLU A 222 7.71 12.58 -7.10
C GLU A 222 7.68 12.93 -8.60
N GLY A 223 7.75 11.92 -9.47
CA GLY A 223 7.67 12.08 -10.91
C GLY A 223 8.87 12.84 -11.47
N ILE A 224 8.59 14.02 -12.04
CA ILE A 224 9.54 14.79 -12.87
C ILE A 224 10.20 15.95 -12.13
N ASN A 225 9.60 16.39 -11.01
CA ASN A 225 9.93 17.62 -10.29
C ASN A 225 11.17 17.43 -9.39
N TRP A 226 12.34 17.24 -10.00
CA TRP A 226 13.61 17.02 -9.31
C TRP A 226 14.62 18.13 -9.54
N ALA A 227 15.37 18.47 -8.49
CA ALA A 227 16.56 19.31 -8.58
C ALA A 227 17.81 18.45 -8.30
N PRO A 228 18.95 18.70 -8.98
CA PRO A 228 20.22 18.08 -8.64
C PRO A 228 20.67 18.44 -7.21
N LEU A 229 21.14 17.43 -6.45
CA LEU A 229 21.53 17.56 -5.05
C LEU A 229 23.04 17.38 -4.87
N THR A 230 23.65 18.18 -4.00
CA THR A 230 25.06 18.00 -3.59
C THR A 230 25.21 16.85 -2.59
N GLU A 231 24.24 16.74 -1.67
CA GLU A 231 24.15 15.77 -0.58
C GLU A 231 22.74 15.17 -0.55
N TYR A 232 22.63 13.89 -0.18
CA TYR A 232 21.36 13.18 -0.04
C TYR A 232 21.58 11.98 0.89
N HIS A 233 20.77 11.85 1.94
CA HIS A 233 20.82 10.72 2.86
C HIS A 233 20.23 9.48 2.20
N SER A 234 20.87 8.31 2.34
CA SER A 234 20.40 7.05 1.73
C SER A 234 19.01 6.67 2.28
N GLU A 235 18.01 6.55 1.40
CA GLU A 235 16.61 6.28 1.77
C GLU A 235 16.24 4.84 1.39
N THR A 236 15.70 4.05 2.34
CA THR A 236 15.23 2.67 2.08
C THR A 236 13.75 2.54 2.34
N PHE A 237 13.00 2.05 1.35
CA PHE A 237 11.54 1.86 1.42
C PHE A 237 11.06 0.65 0.61
N SER A 238 9.79 0.28 0.77
CA SER A 238 9.14 -0.78 -0.01
C SER A 238 7.81 -0.35 -0.64
N PHE A 239 7.66 -0.62 -1.94
CA PHE A 239 6.40 -0.49 -2.66
C PHE A 239 5.82 -1.87 -3.02
N VAL A 240 4.50 -1.93 -3.23
CA VAL A 240 3.80 -3.16 -3.63
C VAL A 240 3.16 -3.00 -5.00
N LEU A 241 3.50 -3.91 -5.90
CA LEU A 241 2.84 -4.09 -7.20
C LEU A 241 1.78 -5.18 -7.05
N THR A 242 0.54 -4.88 -7.42
CA THR A 242 -0.57 -5.86 -7.44
C THR A 242 -0.87 -6.26 -8.89
N GLU A 243 -0.94 -7.56 -9.14
CA GLU A 243 -1.11 -8.12 -10.49
C GLU A 243 -2.58 -8.28 -10.89
N ILE A 244 -2.83 -8.69 -12.14
CA ILE A 244 -4.19 -8.92 -12.67
C ILE A 244 -4.98 -9.96 -11.87
N ASP A 245 -4.31 -11.00 -11.35
CA ASP A 245 -4.93 -12.07 -10.56
C ASP A 245 -5.16 -11.68 -9.09
N GLY A 246 -4.54 -10.59 -8.62
CA GLY A 246 -4.54 -10.15 -7.22
C GLY A 246 -3.34 -10.65 -6.40
N SER A 247 -2.38 -11.33 -7.00
CA SER A 247 -1.07 -11.58 -6.37
C SER A 247 -0.30 -10.27 -6.16
N ARG A 248 0.69 -10.29 -5.27
CA ARG A 248 1.49 -9.12 -4.89
C ARG A 248 2.98 -9.42 -5.02
N ARG A 249 3.70 -8.49 -5.65
CA ARG A 249 5.17 -8.44 -5.67
C ARG A 249 5.65 -7.20 -4.93
N ASN A 250 6.76 -7.32 -4.24
CA ASN A 250 7.33 -6.24 -3.44
C ASN A 250 8.56 -5.68 -4.17
N GLY A 251 8.60 -4.37 -4.32
CA GLY A 251 9.75 -3.62 -4.80
C GLY A 251 10.45 -2.96 -3.64
N TYR A 252 11.62 -3.47 -3.27
CA TYR A 252 12.49 -2.85 -2.26
C TYR A 252 13.36 -1.83 -2.95
N CYS A 253 13.45 -0.62 -2.42
CA CYS A 253 14.20 0.47 -3.02
C CYS A 253 15.21 1.04 -2.04
N ARG A 254 16.44 1.25 -2.51
CA ARG A 254 17.52 1.98 -1.85
C ARG A 254 17.88 3.17 -2.77
N ARG A 255 17.46 4.38 -2.39
CA ARG A 255 17.87 5.62 -3.07
C ARG A 255 19.17 6.12 -2.46
N LEU A 256 20.10 6.53 -3.31
CA LEU A 256 21.40 7.04 -2.89
C LEU A 256 21.95 8.05 -3.90
N LEU A 257 22.99 8.78 -3.52
CA LEU A 257 23.64 9.73 -4.42
C LEU A 257 24.80 9.07 -5.20
N PRO A 258 24.98 9.34 -6.50
CA PRO A 258 26.18 8.94 -7.24
C PRO A 258 27.48 9.54 -6.72
N SER A 259 28.54 8.74 -6.68
CA SER A 259 29.90 9.23 -6.41
C SER A 259 30.34 10.25 -7.47
N GLY A 260 31.10 11.27 -7.09
CA GLY A 260 31.48 12.38 -7.96
C GLY A 260 31.55 13.72 -7.22
N LYS A 261 31.60 14.83 -7.97
CA LYS A 261 31.61 16.21 -7.45
C LYS A 261 30.45 17.00 -8.04
N GLY A 262 29.97 18.02 -7.31
CA GLY A 262 28.88 18.90 -7.74
C GLY A 262 27.49 18.34 -7.45
N ALA A 263 26.46 19.10 -7.87
CA ALA A 263 25.06 18.72 -7.72
C ALA A 263 24.66 17.70 -8.81
N ARG A 264 23.90 16.67 -8.41
CA ARG A 264 23.54 15.52 -9.26
C ARG A 264 22.20 14.90 -8.83
N PRO A 265 21.44 14.28 -9.73
CA PRO A 265 20.25 13.52 -9.31
C PRO A 265 20.63 12.28 -8.47
N PRO A 266 19.77 11.86 -7.53
CA PRO A 266 19.89 10.55 -6.89
C PRO A 266 19.57 9.39 -7.87
N GLU A 267 20.06 8.20 -7.52
CA GLU A 267 19.75 6.93 -8.20
C GLU A 267 19.03 5.97 -7.25
N ALA A 268 18.06 5.24 -7.80
CA ALA A 268 17.25 4.27 -7.07
C ALA A 268 17.62 2.85 -7.50
N TYR A 269 18.23 2.08 -6.61
CA TYR A 269 18.44 0.64 -6.76
C TYR A 269 17.19 -0.08 -6.28
N CYS A 270 16.54 -0.87 -7.14
CA CYS A 270 15.30 -1.55 -6.80
C CYS A 270 15.32 -3.05 -7.10
N ILE A 271 15.01 -3.87 -6.08
CA ILE A 271 14.89 -5.33 -6.19
C ILE A 271 13.40 -5.71 -6.12
N ILE A 272 12.93 -6.45 -7.13
CA ILE A 272 11.57 -6.98 -7.21
C ILE A 272 11.58 -8.44 -6.77
N SER A 273 10.74 -8.78 -5.78
CA SER A 273 10.50 -10.18 -5.40
C SER A 273 9.06 -10.40 -4.93
N SER A 274 8.47 -11.49 -5.42
CA SER A 274 7.31 -12.15 -4.80
C SER A 274 7.55 -12.55 -3.34
N THR A 275 8.81 -12.76 -2.92
CA THR A 275 9.12 -13.29 -1.60
C THR A 275 9.33 -12.22 -0.54
N ALA A 276 8.61 -12.46 0.56
CA ALA A 276 8.29 -11.57 1.66
C ALA A 276 9.39 -11.25 2.70
N CYS A 277 10.60 -10.69 2.46
CA CYS A 277 11.50 -10.34 3.61
C CYS A 277 12.35 -9.04 3.53
N PHE A 278 12.06 -8.00 4.33
CA PHE A 278 12.69 -6.66 4.25
C PHE A 278 14.16 -6.64 4.70
N GLY A 279 14.45 -7.10 5.93
CA GLY A 279 15.80 -6.98 6.53
C GLY A 279 16.88 -7.69 5.71
N LEU A 280 16.50 -8.77 5.02
CA LEU A 280 17.37 -9.49 4.10
C LEU A 280 17.69 -8.63 2.86
N PHE A 281 16.70 -8.01 2.22
CA PHE A 281 16.94 -7.10 1.09
C PHE A 281 17.68 -5.82 1.50
N SER A 282 17.49 -5.28 2.72
CA SER A 282 18.33 -4.20 3.23
C SER A 282 19.80 -4.63 3.29
N LYS A 283 20.11 -5.80 3.86
CA LYS A 283 21.47 -6.33 3.90
C LYS A 283 22.07 -6.59 2.51
N ILE A 284 21.25 -7.00 1.54
CA ILE A 284 21.68 -7.10 0.13
C ILE A 284 22.05 -5.71 -0.41
N PHE A 285 21.30 -4.65 -0.10
CA PHE A 285 21.64 -3.30 -0.53
C PHE A 285 22.92 -2.77 0.13
N ASP A 286 23.18 -3.07 1.39
CA ASP A 286 24.46 -2.70 2.05
C ASP A 286 25.66 -3.35 1.32
N GLU A 287 25.52 -4.61 0.92
CA GLU A 287 26.51 -5.34 0.12
C GLU A 287 26.62 -4.83 -1.34
N VAL A 288 25.53 -4.28 -1.91
CA VAL A 288 25.56 -3.57 -3.21
C VAL A 288 26.28 -2.23 -3.08
N GLU A 289 26.00 -1.43 -2.04
CA GLU A 289 26.65 -0.14 -1.80
C GLU A 289 28.16 -0.29 -1.59
N LYS A 290 28.57 -1.27 -0.76
CA LYS A 290 29.98 -1.64 -0.56
C LYS A 290 30.70 -1.95 -1.88
N ARG A 291 30.05 -2.68 -2.80
CA ARG A 291 30.61 -3.02 -4.12
C ARG A 291 30.59 -1.83 -5.08
N ARG A 292 29.55 -0.98 -5.01
CA ARG A 292 29.41 0.28 -5.76
C ARG A 292 30.53 1.28 -5.48
N GLN A 293 31.03 1.35 -4.26
CA GLN A 293 32.16 2.19 -3.89
C GLN A 293 33.47 1.80 -4.60
N ILE A 294 33.59 0.53 -5.03
CA ILE A 294 34.78 0.00 -5.73
C ILE A 294 34.57 0.05 -7.25
N SER A 295 33.49 -0.55 -7.76
CA SER A 295 33.12 -0.46 -9.18
C SER A 295 31.70 -0.97 -9.44
N MET A 296 30.95 -0.31 -10.34
CA MET A 296 29.68 -0.81 -10.88
C MET A 296 29.75 -2.24 -11.40
N ALA A 297 30.89 -2.63 -11.98
CA ALA A 297 31.08 -3.98 -12.53
C ALA A 297 31.01 -5.08 -11.45
N MET A 298 31.30 -4.77 -10.18
CA MET A 298 31.27 -5.74 -9.08
C MET A 298 29.85 -6.12 -8.64
N ILE A 299 28.84 -5.34 -9.03
CA ILE A 299 27.43 -5.61 -8.68
C ILE A 299 26.91 -6.83 -9.45
N TYR A 300 27.23 -6.95 -10.75
CA TYR A 300 26.71 -8.03 -11.59
C TYR A 300 27.09 -9.44 -11.09
N PRO A 301 28.37 -9.78 -10.80
CA PRO A 301 28.74 -11.12 -10.32
C PRO A 301 28.15 -11.46 -8.94
N PHE A 302 27.95 -10.46 -8.08
CA PHE A 302 27.28 -10.66 -6.79
C PHE A 302 25.78 -10.97 -6.98
N MET A 303 25.08 -10.13 -7.75
CA MET A 303 23.63 -10.30 -7.96
C MET A 303 23.30 -11.55 -8.79
N GLN A 304 24.20 -12.01 -9.66
CA GLN A 304 24.06 -13.31 -10.34
C GLN A 304 24.12 -14.47 -9.33
N LYS A 305 25.19 -14.57 -8.53
CA LYS A 305 25.31 -15.63 -7.50
C LYS A 305 24.16 -15.60 -6.49
N LEU A 306 23.70 -14.40 -6.12
CA LEU A 306 22.56 -14.22 -5.23
C LEU A 306 21.27 -14.75 -5.86
N ARG A 307 21.00 -14.46 -7.14
CA ARG A 307 19.78 -14.90 -7.85
C ARG A 307 19.74 -16.41 -8.07
N GLU A 308 20.92 -17.01 -8.31
CA GLU A 308 21.12 -18.45 -8.49
C GLU A 308 21.07 -19.25 -7.18
N ALA A 309 21.28 -18.60 -6.03
CA ALA A 309 21.12 -19.22 -4.73
C ALA A 309 19.64 -19.45 -4.39
N PRO A 310 19.29 -20.54 -3.66
CA PRO A 310 17.93 -20.74 -3.18
C PRO A 310 17.56 -19.63 -2.18
N PHE A 311 16.32 -19.16 -2.23
CA PHE A 311 15.81 -18.29 -1.16
C PHE A 311 15.72 -19.10 0.15
N PRO A 312 16.20 -18.58 1.30
CA PRO A 312 16.17 -19.31 2.56
C PRO A 312 14.74 -19.73 2.97
N ALA A 313 14.60 -20.92 3.54
CA ALA A 313 13.42 -21.30 4.30
C ALA A 313 13.39 -20.55 5.65
N PRO A 314 12.22 -20.36 6.30
CA PRO A 314 12.13 -19.66 7.58
C PRO A 314 13.04 -20.29 8.65
N GLY A 315 13.80 -19.47 9.37
CA GLY A 315 14.83 -19.87 10.34
C GLY A 315 16.18 -20.30 9.73
N ASN A 316 16.28 -20.52 8.42
CA ASN A 316 17.51 -20.97 7.78
C ASN A 316 18.39 -19.81 7.27
N THR A 317 19.67 -20.11 7.04
CA THR A 317 20.67 -19.17 6.52
C THR A 317 21.26 -19.67 5.19
N VAL A 318 21.45 -18.76 4.25
CA VAL A 318 22.16 -18.99 2.98
C VAL A 318 23.48 -18.21 2.99
N GLU A 319 24.55 -18.80 2.46
CA GLU A 319 25.89 -18.21 2.44
C GLU A 319 26.31 -17.86 1.00
N ILE A 320 26.41 -16.57 0.68
CA ILE A 320 26.83 -16.09 -0.64
C ILE A 320 28.34 -15.78 -0.62
N LYS A 321 29.14 -16.59 -1.34
CA LYS A 321 30.59 -16.40 -1.49
C LYS A 321 30.90 -15.39 -2.60
N SER A 322 31.24 -14.17 -2.21
CA SER A 322 31.47 -13.05 -3.12
C SER A 322 32.94 -12.62 -3.09
N PHE A 323 33.55 -12.39 -4.26
CA PHE A 323 34.91 -11.87 -4.35
C PHE A 323 34.87 -10.34 -4.42
N ILE A 324 35.76 -9.69 -3.69
CA ILE A 324 36.04 -8.25 -3.78
C ILE A 324 37.56 -8.09 -4.01
N PRO A 325 38.00 -7.25 -4.98
CA PRO A 325 39.40 -6.88 -5.11
C PRO A 325 39.99 -6.40 -3.78
N GLU A 326 41.26 -6.71 -3.52
CA GLU A 326 42.00 -6.37 -2.28
C GLU A 326 41.49 -7.05 -1.00
N SER A 327 40.18 -7.18 -0.77
CA SER A 327 39.60 -7.85 0.41
C SER A 327 39.48 -9.38 0.28
N GLY A 328 39.54 -9.93 -0.94
CA GLY A 328 39.50 -11.38 -1.17
C GLY A 328 38.08 -11.96 -1.28
N THR A 329 37.86 -13.17 -0.75
CA THR A 329 36.53 -13.82 -0.79
C THR A 329 35.80 -13.68 0.54
N GLU A 330 34.69 -12.95 0.52
CA GLU A 330 33.80 -12.75 1.67
C GLU A 330 32.63 -13.75 1.65
N ILE A 331 32.11 -14.08 2.83
CA ILE A 331 30.97 -14.98 3.02
C ILE A 331 29.80 -14.21 3.62
N ILE A 332 28.87 -13.78 2.76
CA ILE A 332 27.69 -13.02 3.18
C ILE A 332 26.63 -14.00 3.72
N ARG A 333 26.36 -13.93 5.02
CA ARG A 333 25.31 -14.73 5.68
C ARG A 333 23.95 -14.03 5.56
N LEU A 334 23.02 -14.62 4.83
CA LEU A 334 21.65 -14.15 4.63
C LEU A 334 20.67 -15.07 5.37
N THR A 335 20.26 -14.66 6.56
CA THR A 335 19.37 -15.43 7.44
C THR A 335 17.93 -14.95 7.27
N ARG A 336 16.98 -15.89 7.26
CA ARG A 336 15.54 -15.61 7.26
C ARG A 336 14.97 -15.81 8.67
N PRO A 337 14.15 -14.88 9.18
CA PRO A 337 13.40 -15.07 10.43
C PRO A 337 12.58 -16.37 10.45
N LEU A 338 12.23 -16.85 11.65
CA LEU A 338 11.35 -18.02 11.81
C LEU A 338 9.87 -17.64 11.62
N ASP A 339 9.46 -16.47 12.12
CA ASP A 339 8.10 -15.95 12.02
C ASP A 339 7.86 -15.33 10.64
N SER A 340 7.58 -16.17 9.65
CA SER A 340 7.63 -15.77 8.23
C SER A 340 6.63 -14.71 7.77
N TRP A 341 5.62 -14.44 8.59
CA TRP A 341 4.63 -13.38 8.37
C TRP A 341 5.08 -12.01 8.92
N LEU A 342 6.10 -11.97 9.77
CA LEU A 342 6.70 -10.75 10.34
C LEU A 342 7.94 -10.27 9.57
N GLU A 343 8.38 -11.03 8.56
CA GLU A 343 9.42 -10.64 7.60
C GLU A 343 9.04 -9.35 6.81
N HIS A 344 7.74 -9.02 6.78
CA HIS A 344 7.09 -7.71 6.52
C HIS A 344 7.68 -6.48 7.21
N VAL A 345 8.04 -6.63 8.48
CA VAL A 345 7.51 -5.68 9.45
C VAL A 345 8.58 -5.01 10.30
N ASN A 346 8.42 -3.70 10.48
CA ASN A 346 9.05 -2.97 11.57
C ASN A 346 7.96 -2.28 12.41
N PHE A 347 7.57 -2.89 13.52
CA PHE A 347 6.61 -2.28 14.44
C PHE A 347 7.20 -1.11 15.24
N ALA A 348 8.53 -0.93 15.28
CA ALA A 348 9.13 0.24 15.95
C ALA A 348 8.65 1.55 15.30
N THR A 349 8.64 1.61 13.96
CA THR A 349 8.20 2.78 13.19
C THR A 349 6.70 3.06 13.36
N LEU A 350 5.88 2.02 13.55
CA LEU A 350 4.47 2.20 13.90
C LEU A 350 4.32 2.92 15.25
N PHE A 351 5.06 2.49 16.27
CA PHE A 351 4.98 3.04 17.63
C PHE A 351 5.85 4.30 17.86
N SER A 352 6.67 4.72 16.90
CA SER A 352 7.25 6.08 16.87
C SER A 352 6.28 7.11 16.30
N CYS A 353 5.42 6.72 15.35
CA CYS A 353 4.45 7.61 14.72
C CYS A 353 3.09 7.69 15.46
N LEU A 354 2.69 6.63 16.17
CA LEU A 354 1.36 6.47 16.77
C LEU A 354 1.43 5.88 18.19
N THR A 355 0.58 6.39 19.07
CA THR A 355 0.33 5.81 20.41
C THR A 355 -0.49 4.51 20.35
N ASP A 356 -0.50 3.73 21.44
CA ASP A 356 -1.24 2.46 21.52
C ASP A 356 -2.75 2.61 21.19
N ASP A 357 -3.36 3.70 21.64
CA ASP A 357 -4.76 4.01 21.38
C ASP A 357 -5.01 4.42 19.91
N GLU A 358 -4.10 5.19 19.30
CA GLU A 358 -4.19 5.57 17.88
C GLU A 358 -3.98 4.36 16.96
N VAL A 359 -3.02 3.48 17.26
CA VAL A 359 -2.83 2.19 16.57
C VAL A 359 -4.11 1.34 16.66
N LEU A 360 -4.81 1.35 17.80
CA LEU A 360 -6.08 0.65 17.95
C LEU A 360 -7.22 1.29 17.15
N LEU A 361 -7.26 2.60 16.96
CA LEU A 361 -8.24 3.25 16.06
C LEU A 361 -7.96 2.91 14.59
N VAL A 362 -6.70 2.93 14.16
CA VAL A 362 -6.28 2.50 12.82
C VAL A 362 -6.61 1.02 12.58
N PHE A 363 -6.29 0.15 13.54
CA PHE A 363 -6.66 -1.28 13.49
C PHE A 363 -8.18 -1.46 13.43
N SER A 364 -8.96 -0.67 14.18
CA SER A 364 -10.43 -0.70 14.16
C SER A 364 -11.00 -0.42 12.77
N ALA A 365 -10.43 0.56 12.07
CA ALA A 365 -10.78 0.87 10.69
C ALA A 365 -10.33 -0.24 9.72
N ALA A 366 -9.13 -0.80 9.91
CA ALA A 366 -8.59 -1.85 9.05
C ALA A 366 -9.36 -3.17 9.16
N VAL A 367 -9.75 -3.63 10.36
CA VAL A 367 -10.55 -4.86 10.51
C VAL A 367 -11.96 -4.76 9.93
N LEU A 368 -12.50 -3.55 9.71
CA LEU A 368 -13.77 -3.34 9.02
C LEU A 368 -13.63 -2.95 7.54
N GLU A 369 -12.43 -3.12 6.96
CA GLU A 369 -12.16 -2.81 5.55
C GLU A 369 -12.56 -1.37 5.16
N ARG A 370 -12.08 -0.37 5.93
CA ARG A 370 -12.25 1.03 5.56
C ARG A 370 -11.28 1.48 4.46
N ARG A 371 -11.56 2.64 3.90
CA ARG A 371 -10.60 3.42 3.11
C ARG A 371 -9.68 4.17 4.09
N ILE A 372 -8.38 3.89 4.04
CA ILE A 372 -7.39 4.49 4.94
C ILE A 372 -6.23 5.04 4.11
N ILE A 373 -5.86 6.29 4.37
CA ILE A 373 -4.70 6.97 3.79
C ILE A 373 -3.73 7.31 4.92
N PHE A 374 -2.48 6.91 4.78
CA PHE A 374 -1.37 7.30 5.63
C PHE A 374 -0.58 8.43 4.97
N ILE A 375 -0.23 9.44 5.76
CA ILE A 375 0.52 10.62 5.34
C ILE A 375 1.83 10.68 6.12
N ALA A 376 2.96 10.81 5.44
CA ALA A 376 4.25 11.13 6.05
C ALA A 376 5.14 11.89 5.07
N ASP A 377 6.26 12.41 5.55
CA ASP A 377 7.25 13.09 4.71
C ASP A 377 8.17 12.06 4.02
N GLU A 378 8.63 11.02 4.74
CA GLU A 378 9.56 10.00 4.23
C GLU A 378 8.84 8.77 3.66
N LEU A 379 9.41 8.17 2.60
CA LEU A 379 8.89 6.94 2.01
C LEU A 379 9.17 5.70 2.88
N SER A 380 10.25 5.76 3.67
CA SER A 380 10.59 4.75 4.69
C SER A 380 9.48 4.66 5.75
N THR A 381 9.05 5.80 6.29
CA THR A 381 7.96 5.91 7.27
C THR A 381 6.64 5.37 6.71
N LEU A 382 6.21 5.86 5.54
CA LEU A 382 4.99 5.40 4.86
C LEU A 382 4.97 3.87 4.66
N SER A 383 6.02 3.34 4.05
CA SER A 383 6.07 1.91 3.70
C SER A 383 6.13 1.01 4.94
N GLN A 384 6.93 1.34 5.95
CA GLN A 384 7.03 0.51 7.16
C GLN A 384 5.73 0.52 7.97
N VAL A 385 5.09 1.68 8.13
CA VAL A 385 3.84 1.80 8.90
C VAL A 385 2.68 1.05 8.23
N ILE A 386 2.51 1.18 6.92
CA ILE A 386 1.39 0.53 6.22
C ILE A 386 1.56 -1.00 6.10
N HIS A 387 2.79 -1.49 5.96
CA HIS A 387 3.08 -2.93 6.09
C HIS A 387 2.84 -3.44 7.53
N ALA A 388 3.20 -2.66 8.55
CA ALA A 388 2.93 -3.00 9.95
C ALA A 388 1.42 -3.07 10.24
N VAL A 389 0.63 -2.08 9.81
CA VAL A 389 -0.85 -2.10 9.96
C VAL A 389 -1.48 -3.30 9.24
N ALA A 390 -1.00 -3.66 8.05
CA ALA A 390 -1.47 -4.86 7.37
C ALA A 390 -1.12 -6.16 8.13
N ALA A 391 0.04 -6.23 8.78
CA ALA A 391 0.45 -7.38 9.58
C ALA A 391 -0.37 -7.54 10.88
N LEU A 392 -0.91 -6.46 11.46
CA LEU A 392 -1.82 -6.55 12.62
C LEU A 392 -3.08 -7.38 12.34
N LEU A 393 -3.45 -7.59 11.07
CA LEU A 393 -4.65 -8.30 10.66
C LEU A 393 -4.50 -9.84 10.69
N TYR A 394 -3.28 -10.37 10.84
CA TYR A 394 -3.02 -11.81 10.85
C TYR A 394 -3.90 -12.54 11.90
N PRO A 395 -4.62 -13.62 11.53
CA PRO A 395 -4.42 -14.50 10.36
C PRO A 395 -5.00 -13.99 9.02
N PHE A 396 -5.70 -12.86 9.02
CA PHE A 396 -6.35 -12.33 7.83
C PHE A 396 -5.38 -11.48 7.01
N THR A 397 -5.38 -11.67 5.69
CA THR A 397 -4.60 -10.87 4.74
C THR A 397 -5.50 -9.82 4.11
N TRP A 398 -5.09 -8.55 4.08
CA TRP A 398 -5.84 -7.47 3.41
C TRP A 398 -6.13 -7.79 1.94
N GLN A 399 -7.41 -7.80 1.54
CA GLN A 399 -7.85 -8.30 0.22
C GLN A 399 -8.04 -7.22 -0.85
N HIS A 400 -8.15 -5.94 -0.45
CA HIS A 400 -8.46 -4.85 -1.37
C HIS A 400 -7.19 -4.17 -1.90
N THR A 401 -7.35 -3.02 -2.56
CA THR A 401 -6.22 -2.19 -3.04
C THR A 401 -5.25 -1.91 -1.89
N PHE A 402 -3.96 -2.12 -2.16
CA PHE A 402 -2.86 -1.86 -1.24
C PHE A 402 -1.73 -1.20 -2.04
N ILE A 403 -1.43 0.07 -1.74
CA ILE A 403 -0.37 0.83 -2.41
C ILE A 403 0.40 1.57 -1.31
N SER A 404 1.50 1.00 -0.84
CA SER A 404 2.25 1.53 0.30
C SER A 404 2.88 2.91 0.07
N ILE A 405 3.11 3.27 -1.20
CA ILE A 405 3.57 4.57 -1.65
C ILE A 405 2.84 4.86 -2.98
N VAL A 406 1.95 5.85 -3.01
CA VAL A 406 1.22 6.27 -4.21
C VAL A 406 2.06 7.28 -5.01
N PRO A 407 2.46 6.99 -6.26
CA PRO A 407 3.05 7.98 -7.16
C PRO A 407 2.08 9.11 -7.48
N GLU A 408 2.56 10.33 -7.61
CA GLU A 408 1.74 11.52 -7.88
C GLU A 408 0.83 11.38 -9.11
N ILE A 409 1.36 10.77 -10.19
CA ILE A 409 0.61 10.51 -11.42
C ILE A 409 -0.57 9.53 -11.22
N LEU A 410 -0.63 8.84 -10.08
CA LEU A 410 -1.68 7.90 -9.69
C LEU A 410 -2.54 8.41 -8.51
N ILE A 411 -2.36 9.66 -8.06
CA ILE A 411 -3.07 10.22 -6.89
C ILE A 411 -4.61 10.12 -7.00
N ASP A 412 -5.14 10.18 -8.23
CA ASP A 412 -6.57 10.00 -8.56
C ASP A 412 -7.16 8.67 -8.00
N VAL A 413 -6.32 7.70 -7.58
CA VAL A 413 -6.73 6.44 -6.93
C VAL A 413 -7.47 6.64 -5.59
N VAL A 414 -7.27 7.77 -4.89
CA VAL A 414 -7.97 8.06 -3.62
C VAL A 414 -9.49 8.18 -3.78
N MET A 415 -9.95 8.53 -4.99
CA MET A 415 -11.38 8.59 -5.34
C MET A 415 -12.04 7.21 -5.49
N ALA A 416 -11.32 6.10 -5.27
CA ALA A 416 -11.90 4.77 -5.33
C ALA A 416 -13.02 4.58 -4.28
N PRO A 417 -14.19 4.01 -4.67
CA PRO A 417 -15.29 3.74 -3.74
C PRO A 417 -15.14 2.41 -2.99
N THR A 418 -14.15 1.60 -3.36
CA THR A 418 -13.78 0.35 -2.68
C THR A 418 -12.81 0.62 -1.53
N PRO A 419 -12.71 -0.27 -0.52
CA PRO A 419 -11.69 -0.17 0.51
C PRO A 419 -10.27 -0.09 -0.06
N TYR A 420 -9.37 0.55 0.67
CA TYR A 420 -7.95 0.60 0.34
C TYR A 420 -7.08 0.89 1.57
N LEU A 421 -5.83 0.46 1.51
CA LEU A 421 -4.73 1.03 2.29
C LEU A 421 -3.80 1.75 1.32
N LEU A 422 -3.62 3.06 1.49
CA LEU A 422 -2.75 3.91 0.66
C LEU A 422 -1.74 4.65 1.54
N GLY A 423 -0.50 4.78 1.09
CA GLY A 423 0.48 5.72 1.66
C GLY A 423 0.77 6.85 0.68
N VAL A 424 0.68 8.11 1.12
CA VAL A 424 0.78 9.31 0.28
C VAL A 424 1.77 10.29 0.91
N GLN A 425 2.70 10.85 0.12
CA GLN A 425 3.66 11.85 0.61
C GLN A 425 2.93 13.13 1.06
N LYS A 426 3.37 13.74 2.18
CA LYS A 426 2.73 14.93 2.78
C LYS A 426 2.53 16.10 1.82
N ARG A 427 3.45 16.29 0.87
CA ARG A 427 3.36 17.28 -0.23
C ARG A 427 2.13 17.13 -1.15
N LEU A 428 1.38 16.03 -1.06
CA LEU A 428 0.15 15.75 -1.80
C LEU A 428 -1.11 15.73 -0.91
N LEU A 429 -0.99 16.13 0.37
CA LEU A 429 -2.09 16.11 1.35
C LEU A 429 -3.35 16.85 0.86
N ASP A 430 -3.16 18.04 0.29
CA ASP A 430 -4.27 18.89 -0.20
C ASP A 430 -5.06 18.24 -1.35
N LEU A 431 -4.54 17.18 -1.97
CA LEU A 431 -5.23 16.40 -3.02
C LEU A 431 -6.08 15.25 -2.47
N VAL A 432 -6.04 14.98 -1.15
CA VAL A 432 -6.74 13.83 -0.53
C VAL A 432 -7.73 14.20 0.57
N THR A 433 -7.66 15.41 1.12
CA THR A 433 -8.51 15.86 2.24
C THR A 433 -9.98 16.10 1.88
N ASP A 434 -10.31 16.37 0.61
CA ASP A 434 -11.68 16.67 0.14
C ASP A 434 -12.62 15.44 0.08
N GLN A 435 -12.18 14.28 0.59
CA GLN A 435 -12.89 12.99 0.44
C GLN A 435 -13.66 12.61 1.71
N SER A 436 -14.96 12.34 1.59
CA SER A 436 -15.78 11.80 2.68
C SER A 436 -15.56 10.30 2.90
N ASP A 437 -15.97 9.79 4.08
CA ASP A 437 -16.07 8.36 4.42
C ASP A 437 -14.75 7.58 4.27
N LEU A 438 -13.64 8.18 4.71
CA LEU A 438 -12.33 7.56 4.83
C LEU A 438 -11.60 8.05 6.10
N LEU A 439 -10.48 7.40 6.43
CA LEU A 439 -9.58 7.78 7.54
C LEU A 439 -8.28 8.33 6.96
N VAL A 440 -7.89 9.56 7.30
CA VAL A 440 -6.56 10.12 6.98
C VAL A 440 -5.72 10.18 8.25
N VAL A 441 -4.57 9.53 8.24
CA VAL A 441 -3.66 9.40 9.38
C VAL A 441 -2.34 10.12 9.10
N ASP A 442 -2.02 11.14 9.89
CA ASP A 442 -0.71 11.81 9.83
C ASP A 442 0.31 11.08 10.71
N LEU A 443 1.45 10.77 10.12
CA LEU A 443 2.58 10.06 10.71
C LEU A 443 3.81 10.96 10.90
N SER A 444 3.81 12.17 10.33
CA SER A 444 4.92 13.12 10.44
C SER A 444 5.18 13.53 11.90
N GLU A 445 6.46 13.70 12.27
CA GLU A 445 6.85 14.12 13.63
C GLU A 445 6.19 15.45 14.07
N LYS A 446 5.99 16.38 13.11
CA LYS A 446 5.50 17.75 13.35
C LYS A 446 4.03 17.92 12.96
N LYS A 447 3.25 16.84 13.01
CA LYS A 447 1.80 16.86 12.77
C LYS A 447 1.06 17.72 13.81
N LYS A 448 -0.02 18.37 13.39
CA LYS A 448 -0.92 19.12 14.29
C LYS A 448 -1.92 18.19 15.00
N GLU A 449 -2.36 17.17 14.28
CA GLU A 449 -3.31 16.14 14.72
C GLU A 449 -2.99 14.83 14.00
N THR A 450 -3.26 13.69 14.64
CA THR A 450 -3.03 12.37 14.02
C THR A 450 -4.12 11.99 13.02
N PHE A 451 -5.36 12.45 13.20
CA PHE A 451 -6.50 12.07 12.36
C PHE A 451 -7.10 13.29 11.67
N ILE A 452 -6.56 13.63 10.50
CA ILE A 452 -7.00 14.78 9.69
C ILE A 452 -8.44 14.56 9.19
N VAL A 453 -8.83 13.31 8.93
CA VAL A 453 -10.20 12.90 8.63
C VAL A 453 -10.49 11.59 9.38
N SER A 454 -11.66 11.48 10.02
CA SER A 454 -12.13 10.27 10.70
C SER A 454 -13.66 10.14 10.57
N LEU A 455 -14.21 8.94 10.80
CA LEU A 455 -15.65 8.70 10.72
C LEU A 455 -16.34 8.82 12.09
N GLY A 456 -15.58 8.94 13.18
CA GLY A 456 -16.06 9.22 14.53
C GLY A 456 -16.54 8.01 15.33
N ASP A 457 -16.81 6.87 14.69
CA ASP A 457 -17.22 5.63 15.36
C ASP A 457 -16.05 4.66 15.65
N GLU A 458 -14.81 4.96 15.22
CA GLU A 458 -13.65 4.07 15.33
C GLU A 458 -13.45 3.52 16.75
N SER A 459 -13.59 4.38 17.76
CA SER A 459 -13.45 4.05 19.18
C SER A 459 -14.49 3.05 19.70
N SER A 460 -15.62 2.87 18.98
CA SER A 460 -16.74 2.00 19.32
C SER A 460 -16.73 0.64 18.62
N ILE A 461 -15.86 0.45 17.62
CA ILE A 461 -15.81 -0.76 16.78
C ILE A 461 -15.38 -1.98 17.61
N LEU A 462 -14.30 -1.85 18.38
CA LEU A 462 -13.73 -2.96 19.14
C LEU A 462 -14.47 -3.17 20.46
N PRO A 463 -14.70 -4.42 20.90
CA PRO A 463 -15.31 -4.68 22.21
C PRO A 463 -14.39 -4.13 23.32
N PRO A 464 -14.87 -3.27 24.26
CA PRO A 464 -13.99 -2.54 25.19
C PRO A 464 -13.02 -3.43 25.99
N LYS A 465 -13.49 -4.58 26.49
CA LYS A 465 -12.63 -5.56 27.18
C LYS A 465 -11.47 -6.05 26.30
N MET A 466 -11.70 -6.26 25.01
CA MET A 466 -10.65 -6.69 24.09
C MET A 466 -9.66 -5.54 23.81
N LYS A 467 -10.14 -4.28 23.74
CA LYS A 467 -9.26 -3.10 23.66
C LYS A 467 -8.32 -3.03 24.87
N THR A 468 -8.86 -3.18 26.09
CA THR A 468 -8.04 -3.22 27.33
C THR A 468 -7.03 -4.35 27.33
N GLU A 469 -7.41 -5.57 26.90
CA GLU A 469 -6.50 -6.72 26.85
C GLU A 469 -5.36 -6.55 25.82
N ILE A 470 -5.59 -5.85 24.69
CA ILE A 470 -4.53 -5.50 23.74
C ILE A 470 -3.61 -4.43 24.33
N LEU A 471 -4.17 -3.34 24.90
CA LEU A 471 -3.41 -2.27 25.57
C LEU A 471 -2.52 -2.83 26.69
N GLU A 472 -3.02 -3.80 27.47
CA GLU A 472 -2.26 -4.43 28.54
C GLU A 472 -1.10 -5.29 28.00
N ALA A 473 -1.34 -6.10 26.96
CA ALA A 473 -0.29 -6.87 26.31
C ALA A 473 0.78 -5.97 25.65
N LEU A 474 0.38 -4.88 25.01
CA LEU A 474 1.28 -3.92 24.37
C LEU A 474 2.25 -3.23 25.34
N LYS A 475 1.93 -3.14 26.65
CA LYS A 475 2.89 -2.63 27.65
C LYS A 475 4.15 -3.47 27.75
N HIS A 476 4.09 -4.75 27.42
CA HIS A 476 5.26 -5.63 27.43
C HIS A 476 6.30 -5.27 26.35
N ARG A 477 5.93 -4.47 25.33
CA ARG A 477 6.87 -4.01 24.28
C ARG A 477 8.07 -3.24 24.84
N GLN A 478 7.89 -2.55 25.96
CA GLN A 478 8.94 -1.80 26.67
C GLN A 478 10.07 -2.68 27.23
N LYS A 479 9.92 -4.02 27.19
CA LYS A 479 10.92 -5.01 27.60
C LYS A 479 11.62 -5.69 26.43
N ALA A 480 11.24 -5.39 25.18
CA ALA A 480 11.90 -5.92 24.01
C ALA A 480 13.27 -5.24 23.81
N SER A 481 14.32 -6.05 23.61
CA SER A 481 15.67 -5.57 23.36
C SER A 481 16.01 -5.48 21.87
N MET A 482 15.32 -6.26 21.04
CA MET A 482 15.52 -6.34 19.58
C MET A 482 14.21 -6.12 18.83
N VAL A 483 14.30 -5.74 17.55
CA VAL A 483 13.14 -5.46 16.68
C VAL A 483 12.28 -6.71 16.49
N GLU A 484 12.90 -7.89 16.42
CA GLU A 484 12.23 -9.19 16.33
C GLU A 484 11.40 -9.51 17.58
N GLU A 485 11.91 -9.17 18.78
CA GLU A 485 11.18 -9.35 20.04
C GLU A 485 10.00 -8.41 20.14
N LEU A 486 10.20 -7.13 19.79
CA LEU A 486 9.16 -6.11 19.70
C LEU A 486 8.07 -6.56 18.73
N ASN A 487 8.48 -7.00 17.53
CA ASN A 487 7.57 -7.45 16.50
C ASN A 487 6.72 -8.61 16.99
N ARG A 488 7.31 -9.64 17.61
CA ARG A 488 6.58 -10.78 18.18
C ARG A 488 5.61 -10.36 19.28
N VAL A 489 6.00 -9.48 20.21
CA VAL A 489 5.13 -9.04 21.32
C VAL A 489 3.90 -8.28 20.80
N VAL A 490 4.08 -7.39 19.82
CA VAL A 490 2.97 -6.69 19.17
C VAL A 490 2.09 -7.69 18.43
N SER A 491 2.70 -8.60 17.65
CA SER A 491 1.95 -9.55 16.83
C SER A 491 1.11 -10.52 17.67
N GLU A 492 1.62 -11.02 18.79
CA GLU A 492 0.87 -11.91 19.69
C GLU A 492 -0.31 -11.20 20.38
N ALA A 493 -0.21 -9.90 20.67
CA ALA A 493 -1.29 -9.12 21.27
C ALA A 493 -2.52 -9.03 20.33
N PHE A 494 -2.29 -8.75 19.05
CA PHE A 494 -3.35 -8.66 18.04
C PHE A 494 -3.80 -10.05 17.53
N LEU A 495 -2.90 -11.04 17.45
CA LEU A 495 -3.29 -12.42 17.14
C LEU A 495 -4.23 -12.99 18.21
N LEU A 496 -3.98 -12.68 19.49
CA LEU A 496 -4.84 -13.10 20.60
C LEU A 496 -6.25 -12.48 20.55
N PHE A 497 -6.42 -11.31 19.92
CA PHE A 497 -7.74 -10.74 19.63
C PHE A 497 -8.54 -11.66 18.70
N PHE A 498 -7.96 -12.08 17.56
CA PHE A 498 -8.66 -12.99 16.64
C PHE A 498 -8.90 -14.38 17.25
N VAL A 499 -7.97 -14.91 18.04
CA VAL A 499 -8.17 -16.16 18.79
C VAL A 499 -9.40 -16.07 19.72
N LYS A 500 -9.60 -14.92 20.37
CA LYS A 500 -10.73 -14.68 21.30
C LYS A 500 -12.05 -14.32 20.60
N THR A 501 -12.02 -13.63 19.45
CA THR A 501 -13.24 -13.19 18.75
C THR A 501 -13.78 -14.19 17.74
N VAL A 502 -12.89 -14.91 17.04
CA VAL A 502 -13.25 -15.79 15.91
C VAL A 502 -12.61 -17.17 15.94
N GLY A 503 -11.68 -17.47 16.86
CA GLY A 503 -10.95 -18.74 16.94
C GLY A 503 -11.82 -20.01 17.06
N HIS A 504 -13.10 -19.88 17.43
CA HIS A 504 -14.08 -20.98 17.43
C HIS A 504 -14.65 -21.33 16.04
N TYR A 505 -14.21 -20.69 14.96
CA TYR A 505 -14.76 -20.86 13.59
C TYR A 505 -14.85 -22.32 13.12
N ALA A 506 -13.84 -23.14 13.44
CA ALA A 506 -13.75 -24.53 12.98
C ALA A 506 -14.94 -25.40 13.47
N SER A 507 -15.52 -25.10 14.64
CA SER A 507 -16.71 -25.78 15.15
C SER A 507 -18.01 -25.44 14.40
N TYR A 508 -17.94 -24.55 13.41
CA TYR A 508 -19.08 -24.10 12.60
C TYR A 508 -18.88 -24.32 11.11
N VAL A 509 -17.82 -25.03 10.69
CA VAL A 509 -17.67 -25.57 9.33
C VAL A 509 -18.16 -27.02 9.35
N LYS A 510 -19.20 -27.32 8.58
CA LYS A 510 -19.78 -28.67 8.47
C LYS A 510 -19.45 -29.29 7.12
N TYR A 511 -19.04 -30.56 7.13
CA TYR A 511 -18.80 -31.36 5.93
C TYR A 511 -19.95 -32.39 5.83
N SER A 512 -20.64 -32.45 4.70
CA SER A 512 -21.80 -33.34 4.50
C SER A 512 -21.42 -34.76 4.04
N GLY A 513 -20.17 -34.97 3.62
CA GLY A 513 -19.61 -36.26 3.22
C GLY A 513 -18.09 -36.24 3.13
N SER A 514 -17.48 -37.42 3.00
CA SER A 514 -16.03 -37.57 2.83
C SER A 514 -15.57 -37.00 1.49
N GLY A 515 -14.80 -35.91 1.52
CA GLY A 515 -14.31 -35.23 0.31
C GLY A 515 -15.23 -34.13 -0.23
N GLU A 516 -16.36 -33.85 0.43
CA GLU A 516 -17.19 -32.69 0.08
C GLU A 516 -16.62 -31.38 0.68
N ARG A 517 -16.92 -30.24 0.04
CA ARG A 517 -16.55 -28.91 0.55
C ARG A 517 -17.25 -28.63 1.89
N GLY A 518 -16.53 -28.03 2.84
CA GLY A 518 -17.12 -27.53 4.07
C GLY A 518 -18.13 -26.40 3.81
N VAL A 519 -19.10 -26.25 4.72
CA VAL A 519 -20.11 -25.18 4.70
C VAL A 519 -20.13 -24.47 6.04
N PHE A 520 -19.87 -23.16 6.05
CA PHE A 520 -19.77 -22.36 7.26
C PHE A 520 -21.12 -21.83 7.75
N GLU A 521 -21.53 -22.23 8.96
CA GLU A 521 -22.75 -21.78 9.61
C GLU A 521 -22.65 -20.37 10.22
N LYS A 522 -22.50 -19.36 9.35
CA LYS A 522 -22.37 -17.93 9.70
C LYS A 522 -23.35 -17.45 10.79
N ARG A 523 -24.61 -17.94 10.78
CA ARG A 523 -25.64 -17.60 11.80
C ARG A 523 -25.47 -18.30 13.14
N SER A 524 -24.94 -19.53 13.16
CA SER A 524 -24.64 -20.28 14.39
C SER A 524 -23.38 -19.71 15.06
N PHE A 525 -22.34 -19.46 14.27
CA PHE A 525 -21.03 -18.97 14.70
C PHE A 525 -21.08 -17.70 15.56
N TYR A 526 -21.75 -16.63 15.11
CA TYR A 526 -21.83 -15.41 15.92
C TYR A 526 -22.83 -15.54 17.08
N LYS A 527 -23.84 -16.41 16.99
CA LYS A 527 -24.80 -16.61 18.09
C LYS A 527 -24.14 -17.23 19.32
N ALA A 528 -23.17 -18.12 19.11
CA ALA A 528 -22.40 -18.78 20.17
C ALA A 528 -21.56 -17.82 21.04
N ILE A 529 -21.27 -16.61 20.54
CA ILE A 529 -20.54 -15.59 21.30
C ILE A 529 -21.47 -15.01 22.37
N GLU A 530 -21.24 -15.35 23.64
CA GLU A 530 -22.01 -14.89 24.81
C GLU A 530 -22.06 -13.35 24.93
N SER A 531 -20.90 -12.71 24.81
CA SER A 531 -20.71 -11.26 24.95
C SER A 531 -21.46 -10.47 23.87
N LYS A 532 -22.37 -9.58 24.28
CA LYS A 532 -23.18 -8.74 23.37
C LYS A 532 -22.32 -7.82 22.49
N THR A 533 -21.28 -7.20 23.05
CA THR A 533 -20.38 -6.28 22.31
C THR A 533 -19.48 -7.06 21.35
N THR A 534 -18.89 -8.17 21.79
CA THR A 534 -18.11 -9.07 20.91
C THR A 534 -18.96 -9.63 19.77
N ARG A 535 -20.21 -10.03 20.06
CA ARG A 535 -21.18 -10.46 19.05
C ARG A 535 -21.53 -9.35 18.06
N HIS A 536 -21.60 -8.09 18.49
CA HIS A 536 -21.84 -6.94 17.60
C HIS A 536 -20.65 -6.68 16.69
N PHE A 537 -19.42 -6.64 17.23
CA PHE A 537 -18.20 -6.54 16.43
C PHE A 537 -18.12 -7.68 15.39
N VAL A 538 -18.24 -8.94 15.82
CA VAL A 538 -18.13 -10.08 14.91
C VAL A 538 -19.23 -10.06 13.83
N LYS A 539 -20.44 -9.59 14.14
CA LYS A 539 -21.50 -9.38 13.12
C LYS A 539 -21.12 -8.39 12.01
N LYS A 540 -20.30 -7.37 12.30
CA LYS A 540 -19.71 -6.48 11.29
C LYS A 540 -18.56 -7.21 10.56
N PHE A 541 -17.62 -7.77 11.33
CA PHE A 541 -16.39 -8.40 10.81
C PHE A 541 -16.65 -9.54 9.82
N ILE A 542 -17.65 -10.40 10.05
CA ILE A 542 -18.01 -11.51 9.13
C ILE A 542 -18.62 -11.07 7.79
N GLN A 543 -18.73 -9.78 7.52
CA GLN A 543 -19.12 -9.23 6.21
C GLN A 543 -17.91 -8.77 5.38
N THR A 544 -16.70 -8.78 5.95
CA THR A 544 -15.46 -8.38 5.27
C THR A 544 -15.01 -9.42 4.25
N GLN A 545 -14.37 -8.97 3.18
CA GLN A 545 -13.80 -9.83 2.15
C GLN A 545 -12.63 -10.67 2.69
N MET A 546 -11.89 -10.13 3.67
CA MET A 546 -10.89 -10.81 4.50
C MET A 546 -11.48 -12.05 5.19
N PHE A 547 -12.58 -11.89 5.94
CA PHE A 547 -13.17 -13.01 6.67
C PHE A 547 -13.80 -14.04 5.72
N ASP A 548 -14.45 -13.57 4.65
CA ASP A 548 -15.03 -14.42 3.61
C ASP A 548 -13.96 -15.32 2.96
N LEU A 549 -12.85 -14.76 2.46
CA LEU A 549 -11.80 -15.56 1.80
C LEU A 549 -11.05 -16.49 2.76
N PHE A 550 -10.83 -16.09 4.02
CA PHE A 550 -10.30 -16.99 5.06
C PHE A 550 -11.20 -18.21 5.27
N ILE A 551 -12.53 -18.01 5.37
CA ILE A 551 -13.48 -19.12 5.50
C ILE A 551 -13.55 -19.95 4.22
N GLN A 552 -13.51 -19.34 3.03
CA GLN A 552 -13.52 -20.09 1.78
C GLN A 552 -12.28 -20.99 1.62
N GLU A 553 -11.12 -20.58 2.15
CA GLU A 553 -9.93 -21.45 2.21
C GLU A 553 -10.15 -22.62 3.16
N VAL A 554 -10.64 -22.36 4.38
CA VAL A 554 -10.96 -23.40 5.38
C VAL A 554 -12.01 -24.39 4.85
N GLU A 555 -13.02 -23.95 4.11
CA GLU A 555 -14.03 -24.81 3.49
C GLU A 555 -13.48 -25.72 2.38
N GLN A 556 -12.35 -25.35 1.76
CA GLN A 556 -11.68 -26.15 0.72
C GLN A 556 -10.66 -27.15 1.32
N GLN A 557 -10.16 -26.88 2.52
CA GLN A 557 -9.28 -27.80 3.25
C GLN A 557 -10.12 -28.97 3.80
N GLN A 558 -9.62 -30.20 3.67
CA GLN A 558 -10.26 -31.37 4.29
C GLN A 558 -10.09 -31.35 5.82
N PRO A 559 -10.98 -31.98 6.60
CA PRO A 559 -10.87 -32.05 8.05
C PRO A 559 -9.62 -32.83 8.50
N GLY A 560 -8.55 -32.08 8.79
CA GLY A 560 -7.27 -32.56 9.29
C GLY A 560 -6.58 -31.49 10.16
N PRO A 561 -5.38 -31.78 10.70
CA PRO A 561 -4.64 -30.83 11.53
C PRO A 561 -4.24 -29.59 10.70
N THR A 562 -4.88 -28.46 10.98
CA THR A 562 -4.69 -27.21 10.23
C THR A 562 -3.32 -26.62 10.58
N GLN A 563 -2.36 -26.71 9.66
CA GLN A 563 -0.98 -26.29 9.92
C GLN A 563 -0.86 -24.75 9.85
N GLY A 564 -0.60 -24.11 10.99
CA GLY A 564 -0.37 -22.67 11.05
C GLY A 564 -0.29 -22.11 12.47
N VAL A 565 0.36 -20.95 12.63
CA VAL A 565 0.56 -20.29 13.93
C VAL A 565 -0.77 -19.97 14.59
N PHE A 566 -1.76 -19.48 13.83
CA PHE A 566 -3.10 -19.18 14.36
C PHE A 566 -3.80 -20.43 14.95
N HIS A 567 -3.78 -21.57 14.26
CA HIS A 567 -4.41 -22.80 14.76
C HIS A 567 -3.69 -23.30 16.04
N LYS A 568 -2.36 -23.23 16.07
CA LYS A 568 -1.58 -23.53 17.28
C LYS A 568 -1.98 -22.62 18.45
N LYS A 569 -2.11 -21.31 18.23
CA LYS A 569 -2.56 -20.33 19.26
C LYS A 569 -4.00 -20.56 19.72
N ILE A 570 -4.89 -21.03 18.85
CA ILE A 570 -6.25 -21.47 19.21
C ILE A 570 -6.20 -22.65 20.18
N LEU A 571 -5.39 -23.68 19.88
CA LEU A 571 -5.21 -24.84 20.76
C LEU A 571 -4.62 -24.44 22.13
N GLU A 572 -3.53 -23.68 22.15
CA GLU A 572 -2.90 -23.13 23.37
C GLU A 572 -3.92 -22.38 24.25
N TYR A 573 -4.77 -21.55 23.64
CA TYR A 573 -5.83 -20.81 24.34
C TYR A 573 -6.93 -21.71 24.90
N HIS A 574 -7.39 -22.71 24.13
CA HIS A 574 -8.40 -23.66 24.60
C HIS A 574 -7.88 -24.56 25.73
N GLU A 575 -6.61 -25.00 25.68
CA GLU A 575 -5.98 -25.75 26.77
C GLU A 575 -5.85 -24.89 28.03
N LYS A 576 -5.34 -23.66 27.91
CA LYS A 576 -5.28 -22.72 29.03
C LYS A 576 -6.68 -22.53 29.65
N LYS A 577 -7.72 -22.30 28.83
CA LYS A 577 -9.11 -22.16 29.28
C LYS A 577 -9.69 -23.43 29.92
N LYS A 578 -9.23 -24.64 29.55
CA LYS A 578 -9.56 -25.90 30.24
C LYS A 578 -8.91 -25.97 31.62
N ARG A 579 -7.59 -25.72 31.72
CA ARG A 579 -6.85 -25.72 33.00
C ARG A 579 -7.40 -24.68 33.98
N ASP A 580 -7.70 -23.48 33.49
CA ASP A 580 -8.19 -22.37 34.32
C ASP A 580 -9.64 -22.59 34.80
N LYS A 581 -10.38 -23.52 34.19
CA LYS A 581 -11.65 -24.08 34.73
C LYS A 581 -11.39 -25.21 35.72
N GLY A 582 -10.50 -26.15 35.40
CA GLY A 582 -10.09 -27.27 36.28
C GLY A 582 -9.26 -26.88 37.51
N LYS A 583 -9.06 -25.57 37.75
CA LYS A 583 -8.53 -24.98 38.99
C LYS A 583 -9.59 -24.20 39.78
N LYS A 584 -10.86 -24.26 39.35
CA LYS A 584 -12.02 -23.60 39.98
C LYS A 584 -13.11 -24.60 40.38
N HIS A 585 -12.80 -25.89 40.27
CA HIS A 585 -13.49 -27.07 40.80
C HIS A 585 -12.42 -27.90 41.50
#